data_AF-A0A1J5DZW2-F1
#
_entry.id   AF-A0A1J5DZW2-F1
#
_cell.length_a   1.000
_cell.length_b   1.000
_cell.length_c   1.000
_cell.angle_alpha   90.00
_cell.angle_beta   90.00
_cell.angle_gamma   90.00
#
_symmetry.space_group_name_H-M   'P 1'
#
loop_
_entity.id
_entity.type
_entity.pdbx_description
1 polymer ?
#
loop_
_entity_poly.entity_id
_entity_poly.type
_entity_poly.pdbx_seq_one_letter_code
_entity_poly.pdbx_strand_id
1 'polypeptide(L)'
;MKKRNLEVICELIFFIILLACKVNAAPIVDVSPNAGTIGISVIVTGGGFSPTEGIVIDFGNTTTIATALTDAFGSFSTTFTITPQPSSGTITVNAKGLISGTIATTEFNLLEPPQPLLKFYKEVSPSGPATSGASLTYTLYYQNIGSGTATTVVLTDAIPAETTYITNSASGTNTTIFYSRDGGITYD
;
A
#
# COMPACT_ATOMS: atom_id res chain seq x y z
N MET A 1 -28.55 6.59 -64.80
CA MET A 1 -27.12 6.74 -64.42
C MET A 1 -27.02 8.06 -63.66
N LYS A 2 -26.60 8.16 -62.41
CA LYS A 2 -25.28 7.74 -61.90
C LYS A 2 -25.34 7.81 -60.36
N LYS A 3 -24.98 6.71 -59.68
CA LYS A 3 -24.54 6.74 -58.28
C LYS A 3 -23.42 7.77 -58.14
N ARG A 4 -23.48 8.62 -57.12
CA ARG A 4 -22.27 9.19 -56.49
C ARG A 4 -22.51 9.16 -54.99
N ASN A 5 -22.11 8.05 -54.38
CA ASN A 5 -21.76 8.04 -52.97
C ASN A 5 -20.55 8.97 -52.80
N LEU A 6 -20.60 9.81 -51.78
CA LEU A 6 -19.44 10.46 -51.21
C LEU A 6 -19.39 10.01 -49.75
N GLU A 7 -18.59 8.98 -49.48
CA GLU A 7 -18.04 8.72 -48.15
C GLU A 7 -16.87 9.68 -47.92
N VAL A 8 -16.60 9.99 -46.64
CA VAL A 8 -15.36 10.52 -46.00
C VAL A 8 -15.71 11.68 -45.06
N ILE A 9 -15.27 11.78 -43.79
CA ILE A 9 -14.55 10.92 -42.83
C ILE A 9 -14.94 11.46 -41.43
N CYS A 10 -14.96 10.56 -40.45
CA CYS A 10 -15.02 10.79 -39.01
C CYS A 10 -14.01 11.85 -38.53
N GLU A 11 -14.48 12.93 -37.90
CA GLU A 11 -14.07 13.31 -36.54
C GLU A 11 -15.25 14.04 -35.89
N LEU A 12 -15.72 13.49 -34.77
CA LEU A 12 -16.83 13.99 -33.99
C LEU A 12 -16.37 15.23 -33.21
N ILE A 13 -16.33 16.41 -33.83
CA ILE A 13 -16.10 17.66 -33.09
C ILE A 13 -17.41 18.04 -32.39
N PHE A 14 -17.53 17.66 -31.11
CA PHE A 14 -18.53 18.22 -30.21
C PHE A 14 -18.22 19.71 -29.99
N PHE A 15 -18.91 20.60 -30.71
CA PHE A 15 -19.04 21.99 -30.30
C PHE A 15 -20.13 22.07 -29.23
N ILE A 16 -19.75 21.93 -27.95
CA ILE A 16 -20.59 22.42 -26.85
C ILE A 16 -20.34 23.93 -26.75
N ILE A 17 -21.33 24.72 -27.15
CA ILE A 17 -21.44 26.11 -26.70
C ILE A 17 -21.98 26.03 -25.26
N LEU A 18 -21.08 26.09 -24.28
CA LEU A 18 -21.45 26.31 -22.89
C LEU A 18 -21.91 27.75 -22.75
N LEU A 19 -23.22 27.95 -22.67
CA LEU A 19 -23.76 29.15 -22.06
C LEU A 19 -23.31 29.12 -20.59
N ALA A 20 -22.62 30.16 -20.11
CA ALA A 20 -22.28 30.29 -18.71
C ALA A 20 -23.57 30.43 -17.89
N CYS A 21 -24.18 29.30 -17.53
CA CYS A 21 -25.03 29.25 -16.37
C CYS A 21 -24.09 29.44 -15.19
N LYS A 22 -24.31 30.50 -14.40
CA LYS A 22 -23.64 30.67 -13.09
C LYS A 22 -24.21 29.60 -12.15
N VAL A 23 -23.89 28.33 -12.42
CA VAL A 23 -24.07 27.25 -11.47
C VAL A 23 -23.07 27.59 -10.38
N ASN A 24 -23.59 27.84 -9.19
CA ASN A 24 -22.80 27.97 -7.99
C ASN A 24 -22.26 26.56 -7.64
N ALA A 25 -21.43 26.00 -8.52
CA ALA A 25 -20.87 24.67 -8.38
C ALA A 25 -19.86 24.74 -7.23
N ALA A 26 -20.02 23.83 -6.28
CA ALA A 26 -19.07 23.70 -5.18
C ALA A 26 -17.66 23.45 -5.75
N PRO A 27 -16.61 23.94 -5.09
CA PRO A 27 -15.25 23.64 -5.50
C PRO A 27 -15.03 22.12 -5.53
N ILE A 28 -14.24 21.65 -6.48
CA ILE A 28 -13.89 20.24 -6.60
C ILE A 28 -12.37 20.09 -6.53
N VAL A 29 -11.93 18.96 -5.98
CA VAL A 29 -10.54 18.53 -5.99
C VAL A 29 -10.51 17.04 -6.27
N ASP A 30 -9.50 16.61 -7.02
CA ASP A 30 -9.23 15.22 -7.34
C ASP A 30 -7.73 14.92 -7.21
N VAL A 31 -7.39 13.67 -6.92
CA VAL A 31 -6.02 13.20 -6.74
C VAL A 31 -5.79 11.93 -7.56
N SER A 32 -4.74 11.92 -8.37
CA SER A 32 -4.41 10.79 -9.25
C SER A 32 -2.92 10.44 -9.17
N PRO A 33 -2.57 9.16 -8.91
CA PRO A 33 -3.47 8.08 -8.50
C PRO A 33 -4.13 8.35 -7.14
N ASN A 34 -5.30 7.74 -6.89
CA ASN A 34 -6.05 7.88 -5.63
C ASN A 34 -5.68 6.83 -4.57
N ALA A 35 -4.67 6.01 -4.82
CA ALA A 35 -4.17 5.02 -3.88
C ALA A 35 -2.68 4.73 -4.11
N GLY A 36 -1.98 4.32 -3.04
CA GLY A 36 -0.60 3.85 -3.12
C GLY A 36 0.18 3.98 -1.82
N THR A 37 1.49 3.73 -1.87
CA THR A 37 2.38 3.73 -0.69
C THR A 37 3.11 5.07 -0.52
N ILE A 38 3.79 5.24 0.61
CA ILE A 38 4.67 6.39 0.87
C ILE A 38 5.73 6.51 -0.24
N GLY A 39 6.06 7.74 -0.62
CA GLY A 39 7.11 8.08 -1.59
C GLY A 39 6.66 8.16 -3.04
N ILE A 40 5.43 7.74 -3.37
CA ILE A 40 4.91 7.93 -4.73
C ILE A 40 4.56 9.40 -4.98
N SER A 41 4.71 9.86 -6.22
CA SER A 41 4.23 11.18 -6.63
C SER A 41 2.77 11.08 -7.10
N VAL A 42 1.95 12.03 -6.66
CA VAL A 42 0.56 12.19 -7.10
C VAL A 42 0.34 13.56 -7.72
N ILE A 43 -0.65 13.65 -8.59
CA ILE A 43 -1.15 14.90 -9.17
C ILE A 43 -2.44 15.26 -8.46
N VAL A 44 -2.57 16.50 -8.01
CA VAL A 44 -3.82 17.07 -7.51
C VAL A 44 -4.31 18.11 -8.49
N THR A 45 -5.55 17.95 -8.92
CA THR A 45 -6.25 18.90 -9.78
C THR A 45 -7.50 19.41 -9.08
N GLY A 46 -7.90 20.66 -9.33
CA GLY A 46 -9.14 21.18 -8.79
C GLY A 46 -9.72 22.31 -9.63
N GLY A 47 -10.99 22.61 -9.38
CA GLY A 47 -11.77 23.62 -10.11
C GLY A 47 -12.86 24.23 -9.23
N GLY A 48 -13.38 25.39 -9.64
CA GLY A 48 -14.41 26.12 -8.88
C GLY A 48 -13.88 26.97 -7.73
N PHE A 49 -12.57 27.26 -7.71
CA PHE A 49 -11.94 28.21 -6.78
C PHE A 49 -11.97 29.63 -7.35
N SER A 50 -11.58 30.64 -6.57
CA SER A 50 -11.49 32.01 -7.10
C SER A 50 -10.35 32.12 -8.12
N PRO A 51 -10.52 32.87 -9.23
CA PRO A 51 -9.45 33.06 -10.19
C PRO A 51 -8.21 33.71 -9.60
N THR A 52 -7.02 33.31 -10.06
CA THR A 52 -5.72 33.89 -9.67
C THR A 52 -5.45 33.93 -8.16
N GLU A 53 -5.98 32.96 -7.41
CA GLU A 53 -5.73 32.80 -5.97
C GLU A 53 -4.72 31.71 -5.67
N GLY A 54 -4.05 31.83 -4.52
CA GLY A 54 -3.21 30.76 -3.98
C GLY A 54 -4.03 29.64 -3.38
N ILE A 55 -3.64 28.40 -3.66
CA ILE A 55 -4.20 27.18 -3.07
C ILE A 55 -3.14 26.54 -2.18
N VAL A 56 -3.53 26.14 -0.98
CA VAL A 56 -2.76 25.27 -0.09
C VAL A 56 -3.36 23.88 -0.12
N ILE A 57 -2.51 22.88 -0.31
CA ILE A 57 -2.88 21.47 -0.22
C ILE A 57 -2.37 20.91 1.10
N ASP A 58 -3.25 20.28 1.86
CA ASP A 58 -2.89 19.46 3.02
C ASP A 58 -3.16 17.98 2.70
N PHE A 59 -2.35 17.09 3.28
CA PHE A 59 -2.49 15.63 3.15
C PHE A 59 -2.51 15.00 4.54
N GLY A 60 -3.69 14.59 5.00
CA GLY A 60 -3.88 14.06 6.35
C GLY A 60 -3.35 15.03 7.41
N ASN A 61 -2.29 14.63 8.11
CA ASN A 61 -1.65 15.44 9.14
C ASN A 61 -0.50 16.33 8.61
N THR A 62 -0.14 16.21 7.34
CA THR A 62 0.88 17.06 6.72
C THR A 62 0.21 18.31 6.15
N THR A 63 0.38 19.44 6.83
CA THR A 63 -0.13 20.73 6.36
C THR A 63 0.79 21.32 5.29
N THR A 64 0.20 21.99 4.30
CA THR A 64 0.93 22.68 3.22
C THR A 64 1.95 21.77 2.52
N ILE A 65 1.52 20.55 2.18
CA ILE A 65 2.37 19.59 1.46
C ILE A 65 2.70 20.10 0.04
N ALA A 66 1.80 20.90 -0.53
CA ALA A 66 2.00 21.59 -1.80
C ALA A 66 1.21 22.91 -1.84
N THR A 67 1.58 23.75 -2.80
CA THR A 67 0.83 24.96 -3.16
C THR A 67 0.58 25.01 -4.65
N ALA A 68 -0.43 25.78 -5.06
CA ALA A 68 -0.74 26.06 -6.46
C ALA A 68 -1.30 27.47 -6.61
N LEU A 69 -1.38 27.95 -7.85
CA LEU A 69 -2.16 29.14 -8.21
C LEU A 69 -3.29 28.70 -9.12
N THR A 70 -4.48 29.24 -8.91
CA THR A 70 -5.58 29.05 -9.86
C THR A 70 -5.39 29.90 -11.11
N ASP A 71 -5.86 29.40 -12.24
CA ASP A 71 -5.93 30.14 -13.48
C ASP A 71 -7.09 31.17 -13.48
N ALA A 72 -7.30 31.82 -14.62
CA ALA A 72 -8.38 32.79 -14.80
C ALA A 72 -9.80 32.18 -14.68
N PHE A 73 -9.90 30.85 -14.70
CA PHE A 73 -11.14 30.09 -14.59
C PHE A 73 -11.30 29.41 -13.23
N GLY A 74 -10.39 29.65 -12.28
CA GLY A 74 -10.48 29.06 -10.93
C GLY A 74 -10.05 27.60 -10.87
N SER A 75 -9.26 27.14 -11.85
CA SER A 75 -8.73 25.77 -11.91
C SER A 75 -7.25 25.73 -11.55
N PHE A 76 -6.77 24.63 -10.96
CA PHE A 76 -5.36 24.45 -10.62
C PHE A 76 -4.90 23.00 -10.85
N SER A 77 -3.58 22.82 -10.98
CA SER A 77 -2.91 21.53 -11.00
C SER A 77 -1.56 21.63 -10.29
N THR A 78 -1.25 20.67 -9.42
CA THR A 78 0.04 20.60 -8.71
C THR A 78 0.38 19.15 -8.39
N THR A 79 1.61 18.90 -7.95
CA THR A 79 2.10 17.56 -7.62
C THR A 79 2.76 17.55 -6.26
N PHE A 80 2.65 16.44 -5.54
CA PHE A 80 3.44 16.19 -4.33
C PHE A 80 3.77 14.72 -4.17
N THR A 81 4.77 14.43 -3.34
CA THR A 81 5.15 13.06 -2.94
C THR A 81 4.45 12.67 -1.65
N ILE A 82 3.81 11.51 -1.61
CA ILE A 82 3.14 10.99 -0.41
C ILE A 82 4.16 10.86 0.74
N THR A 83 3.91 11.55 1.85
CA THR A 83 4.72 11.51 3.06
C THR A 83 4.18 10.50 4.07
N PRO A 84 5.00 10.03 5.04
CA PRO A 84 4.52 9.17 6.12
C PRO A 84 3.33 9.76 6.89
N GLN A 85 2.35 8.91 7.20
CA GLN A 85 1.18 9.22 8.05
C GLN A 85 1.15 8.28 9.27
N PRO A 86 0.42 8.62 10.35
CA PRO A 86 0.34 7.78 11.56
C PRO A 86 -0.26 6.38 11.34
N SER A 87 -1.11 6.22 10.32
CA SER A 87 -1.74 4.96 9.93
C SER A 87 -1.98 4.91 8.42
N SER A 88 -2.01 3.69 7.86
CA SER A 88 -2.52 3.42 6.52
C SER A 88 -4.06 3.49 6.49
N GLY A 89 -4.64 3.49 5.29
CA GLY A 89 -6.08 3.62 5.05
C GLY A 89 -6.46 4.93 4.35
N THR A 90 -7.71 5.35 4.50
CA THR A 90 -8.23 6.58 3.87
C THR A 90 -7.61 7.82 4.51
N ILE A 91 -6.89 8.61 3.70
CA ILE A 91 -6.31 9.91 4.05
C ILE A 91 -7.02 11.00 3.26
N THR A 92 -7.41 12.08 3.94
CA THR A 92 -8.02 13.24 3.29
C THR A 92 -6.97 14.12 2.62
N VAL A 93 -7.22 14.50 1.37
CA VAL A 93 -6.53 15.58 0.66
C VAL A 93 -7.41 16.81 0.71
N ASN A 94 -6.90 17.90 1.28
CA ASN A 94 -7.64 19.15 1.48
C ASN A 94 -7.04 20.23 0.59
N ALA A 95 -7.85 20.87 -0.26
CA ALA A 95 -7.46 22.03 -1.04
C ALA A 95 -8.18 23.28 -0.52
N LYS A 96 -7.42 24.27 -0.05
CA LYS A 96 -7.94 25.51 0.52
C LYS A 96 -7.51 26.72 -0.29
N GLY A 97 -8.47 27.53 -0.74
CA GLY A 97 -8.23 28.86 -1.29
C GLY A 97 -7.80 29.83 -0.20
N LEU A 98 -6.67 30.51 -0.43
CA LEU A 98 -6.09 31.46 0.54
C LEU A 98 -6.85 32.79 0.61
N ILE A 99 -7.53 33.16 -0.48
CA ILE A 99 -8.31 34.40 -0.54
C ILE A 99 -9.77 34.09 -0.23
N SER A 100 -10.33 33.11 -0.93
CA SER A 100 -11.74 32.74 -0.79
C SER A 100 -12.07 32.03 0.52
N GLY A 101 -11.08 31.36 1.13
CA GLY A 101 -11.29 30.45 2.25
C GLY A 101 -12.06 29.17 1.87
N THR A 102 -12.39 29.01 0.59
CA THR A 102 -13.13 27.87 0.06
C THR A 102 -12.31 26.60 0.19
N ILE A 103 -12.97 25.51 0.59
CA ILE A 103 -12.36 24.21 0.82
C ILE A 103 -13.02 23.16 -0.08
N ALA A 104 -12.20 22.36 -0.76
CA ALA A 104 -12.62 21.10 -1.36
C ALA A 104 -11.76 19.96 -0.82
N THR A 105 -12.35 18.77 -0.70
CA THR A 105 -11.67 17.59 -0.19
C THR A 105 -11.84 16.40 -1.12
N THR A 106 -10.82 15.56 -1.21
CA THR A 106 -10.88 14.23 -1.82
C THR A 106 -10.16 13.23 -0.93
N GLU A 107 -10.27 11.95 -1.26
CA GLU A 107 -9.69 10.86 -0.51
C GLU A 107 -8.56 10.19 -1.28
N PHE A 108 -7.51 9.82 -0.55
CA PHE A 108 -6.42 8.99 -1.02
C PHE A 108 -6.32 7.76 -0.13
N ASN A 109 -6.28 6.56 -0.73
CA ASN A 109 -6.11 5.31 0.01
C ASN A 109 -4.62 4.98 0.18
N LEU A 110 -4.08 5.28 1.36
CA LEU A 110 -2.70 4.97 1.72
C LEU A 110 -2.56 3.47 2.03
N LEU A 111 -1.85 2.76 1.16
CA LEU A 111 -1.60 1.34 1.31
C LEU A 111 -0.45 1.09 2.29
N GLU A 112 -0.59 0.05 3.10
CA GLU A 112 0.51 -0.45 3.92
C GLU A 112 1.61 -1.03 2.99
N PRO A 113 2.90 -0.79 3.28
CA PRO A 113 3.97 -1.45 2.54
C PRO A 113 3.85 -2.98 2.67
N PRO A 114 4.29 -3.77 1.67
CA PRO A 114 4.29 -5.22 1.78
C PRO A 114 5.15 -5.69 2.97
N GLN A 115 4.52 -6.27 4.00
CA GLN A 115 5.21 -6.80 5.18
C GLN A 115 5.07 -8.32 5.28
N PRO A 116 6.15 -9.06 5.59
CA PRO A 116 6.05 -10.50 5.85
C PRO A 116 5.33 -10.75 7.18
N LEU A 117 4.52 -11.81 7.22
CA LEU A 117 3.85 -12.27 8.43
C LEU A 117 3.97 -13.79 8.49
N LEU A 118 4.78 -14.29 9.42
CA LEU A 118 5.04 -15.72 9.54
C LEU A 118 4.09 -16.36 10.55
N LYS A 119 3.47 -17.47 10.17
CA LYS A 119 2.77 -18.39 11.07
C LYS A 119 3.57 -19.66 11.22
N PHE A 120 3.59 -20.20 12.44
CA PHE A 120 4.32 -21.40 12.80
C PHE A 120 3.41 -22.36 13.56
N TYR A 121 3.57 -23.65 13.30
CA TYR A 121 2.99 -24.70 14.13
C TYR A 121 3.92 -25.91 14.20
N LYS A 122 3.82 -26.67 15.29
CA LYS A 122 4.66 -27.84 15.59
C LYS A 122 3.78 -29.02 15.92
N GLU A 123 4.11 -30.17 15.36
CA GLU A 123 3.46 -31.45 15.66
C GLU A 123 4.51 -32.46 16.12
N VAL A 124 4.05 -33.48 16.86
CA VAL A 124 4.88 -34.59 17.33
C VAL A 124 4.24 -35.92 16.96
N SER A 125 5.08 -36.87 16.55
CA SER A 125 4.68 -38.25 16.28
C SER A 125 5.66 -39.23 16.95
N PRO A 126 5.18 -40.27 17.67
CA PRO A 126 3.79 -40.49 18.05
C PRO A 126 3.26 -39.40 18.99
N SER A 127 1.95 -39.15 18.95
CA SER A 127 1.29 -38.23 19.86
C SER A 127 0.92 -38.92 21.19
N GLY A 128 0.87 -38.16 22.27
CA GLY A 128 0.55 -38.65 23.61
C GLY A 128 1.79 -39.00 24.45
N PRO A 129 1.62 -39.73 25.57
CA PRO A 129 2.72 -40.11 26.44
C PRO A 129 3.75 -40.98 25.72
N ALA A 130 5.01 -40.58 25.77
CA ALA A 130 6.12 -41.37 25.24
C ALA A 130 6.67 -42.31 26.31
N THR A 131 7.07 -43.52 25.91
CA THR A 131 7.84 -44.43 26.77
C THR A 131 9.33 -44.12 26.66
N SER A 132 10.10 -44.48 27.70
CA SER A 132 11.56 -44.33 27.66
C SER A 132 12.16 -45.12 26.48
N GLY A 133 13.05 -44.47 25.72
CA GLY A 133 13.68 -45.02 24.52
C GLY A 133 12.85 -44.91 23.23
N ALA A 134 11.61 -44.41 23.29
CA ALA A 134 10.84 -44.12 22.08
C ALA A 134 11.46 -42.95 21.30
N SER A 135 11.48 -43.05 19.97
CA SER A 135 11.87 -41.94 19.11
C SER A 135 10.66 -41.04 18.85
N LEU A 136 10.83 -39.74 19.06
CA LEU A 136 9.84 -38.71 18.74
C LEU A 136 10.28 -37.95 17.50
N THR A 137 9.40 -37.88 16.51
CA THR A 137 9.59 -37.03 15.34
C THR A 137 8.80 -35.75 15.52
N TYR A 138 9.49 -34.62 15.51
CA TYR A 138 8.86 -33.31 15.53
C TYR A 138 8.85 -32.73 14.12
N THR A 139 7.68 -32.30 13.66
CA THR A 139 7.50 -31.64 12.37
C THR A 139 7.15 -30.18 12.62
N LEU A 140 8.00 -29.28 12.12
CA LEU A 140 7.79 -27.84 12.17
C LEU A 140 7.23 -27.38 10.83
N TYR A 141 6.20 -26.56 10.90
CA TYR A 141 5.57 -25.96 9.74
C TYR A 141 5.63 -24.46 9.87
N TYR A 142 5.96 -23.79 8.77
CA TYR A 142 5.99 -22.35 8.70
C TYR A 142 5.38 -21.88 7.39
N GLN A 143 4.70 -20.73 7.44
CA GLN A 143 4.11 -20.12 6.26
C GLN A 143 4.21 -18.61 6.38
N ASN A 144 4.67 -17.96 5.31
CA ASN A 144 4.48 -16.53 5.15
C ASN A 144 3.06 -16.27 4.63
N ILE A 145 2.22 -15.72 5.49
CA ILE A 145 0.85 -15.28 5.19
C ILE A 145 0.76 -13.77 4.98
N GLY A 146 1.88 -13.05 5.09
CA GLY A 146 1.97 -11.63 4.82
C GLY A 146 2.12 -11.33 3.33
N SER A 147 1.97 -10.06 2.98
CA SER A 147 2.12 -9.58 1.59
C SER A 147 3.59 -9.32 1.21
N GLY A 148 4.47 -9.13 2.20
CA GLY A 148 5.89 -8.92 2.00
C GLY A 148 6.68 -10.23 1.96
N THR A 149 7.83 -10.21 1.28
CA THR A 149 8.76 -11.35 1.26
C THR A 149 9.50 -11.46 2.59
N ALA A 150 9.48 -12.65 3.21
CA ALA A 150 10.29 -12.92 4.38
C ALA A 150 11.73 -13.26 3.96
N THR A 151 12.69 -12.43 4.35
CA THR A 151 14.13 -12.66 4.13
C THR A 151 14.78 -13.08 5.44
N THR A 152 15.76 -13.99 5.38
CA THR A 152 16.56 -14.39 6.55
C THR A 152 15.71 -15.00 7.68
N VAL A 153 14.82 -15.93 7.32
CA VAL A 153 13.99 -16.63 8.32
C VAL A 153 14.85 -17.60 9.12
N VAL A 154 14.98 -17.34 10.42
CA VAL A 154 15.60 -18.26 11.38
C VAL A 154 14.52 -18.79 12.30
N LEU A 155 14.34 -20.11 12.33
CA LEU A 155 13.44 -20.79 13.25
C LEU A 155 14.28 -21.50 14.31
N THR A 156 14.02 -21.19 15.58
CA THR A 156 14.67 -21.84 16.72
C THR A 156 13.63 -22.60 17.50
N ASP A 157 13.89 -23.88 17.74
CA ASP A 157 13.04 -24.76 18.52
C ASP A 157 13.90 -25.50 19.53
N ALA A 158 13.47 -25.49 20.79
CA ALA A 158 14.21 -26.14 21.87
C ALA A 158 13.98 -27.65 21.83
N ILE A 159 15.04 -28.42 22.08
CA ILE A 159 14.90 -29.85 22.34
C ILE A 159 14.14 -30.01 23.67
N PRO A 160 13.00 -30.73 23.69
CA PRO A 160 12.22 -30.90 24.91
C PRO A 160 13.03 -31.54 26.04
N ALA A 161 12.71 -31.19 27.29
CA ALA A 161 13.30 -31.84 28.46
C ALA A 161 13.10 -33.37 28.41
N GLU A 162 14.03 -34.11 29.02
CA GLU A 162 14.03 -35.58 29.05
C GLU A 162 14.13 -36.26 27.67
N THR A 163 14.45 -35.51 26.62
CA THR A 163 14.74 -36.04 25.29
C THR A 163 16.18 -35.73 24.88
N THR A 164 16.74 -36.56 24.00
CA THR A 164 18.05 -36.30 23.39
C THR A 164 17.88 -36.27 21.88
N TYR A 165 18.45 -35.25 21.24
CA TYR A 165 18.44 -35.15 19.79
C TYR A 165 19.22 -36.31 19.16
N ILE A 166 18.63 -36.98 18.17
CA ILE A 166 19.32 -38.00 17.38
C ILE A 166 20.10 -37.28 16.27
N THR A 167 21.43 -37.35 16.29
CA THR A 167 22.28 -36.70 15.30
C THR A 167 21.89 -37.11 13.87
N ASN A 168 21.88 -36.13 12.95
CA ASN A 168 21.48 -36.30 11.54
C ASN A 168 20.03 -36.75 11.29
N SER A 169 19.15 -36.64 12.28
CA SER A 169 17.73 -36.99 12.12
C SER A 169 16.87 -35.86 11.53
N ALA A 170 17.36 -34.62 11.55
CA ALA A 170 16.62 -33.45 11.05
C ALA A 170 16.82 -33.28 9.54
N SER A 171 15.74 -32.95 8.82
CA SER A 171 15.77 -32.65 7.39
C SER A 171 14.67 -31.65 7.02
N GLY A 172 14.86 -30.96 5.90
CA GLY A 172 13.89 -29.98 5.39
C GLY A 172 14.29 -29.47 4.00
N THR A 173 13.29 -29.17 3.17
CA THR A 173 13.52 -28.65 1.82
C THR A 173 13.94 -27.18 1.87
N ASN A 174 15.01 -26.82 1.15
CA ASN A 174 15.55 -25.44 1.10
C ASN A 174 15.89 -24.85 2.49
N THR A 175 16.20 -25.71 3.46
CA THR A 175 16.60 -25.30 4.81
C THR A 175 18.04 -25.69 5.07
N THR A 176 18.80 -24.80 5.71
CA THR A 176 20.03 -25.17 6.41
C THR A 176 19.66 -25.43 7.86
N ILE A 177 20.07 -26.58 8.40
CA ILE A 177 19.73 -27.00 9.76
C ILE A 177 21.01 -27.00 10.58
N PHE A 178 20.95 -26.33 11.72
CA PHE A 178 22.02 -26.30 12.71
C PHE A 178 21.52 -26.94 14.00
N TYR A 179 22.36 -27.74 14.65
CA TYR A 179 22.05 -28.33 15.94
C TYR A 179 23.00 -27.78 17.01
N SER A 180 22.48 -27.49 18.21
CA SER A 180 23.28 -27.04 19.34
C SER A 180 23.11 -27.97 20.53
N ARG A 181 24.23 -28.37 21.13
CA ARG A 181 24.28 -29.18 22.36
C ARG A 181 24.25 -28.34 23.64
N ASP A 182 24.50 -27.05 23.52
CA ASP A 182 24.80 -26.14 24.64
C ASP A 182 23.84 -24.94 24.73
N GLY A 183 22.63 -25.10 24.19
CA GLY A 183 21.58 -24.08 24.29
C GLY A 183 21.78 -22.89 23.35
N GLY A 184 22.48 -23.09 22.24
CA GLY A 184 22.70 -22.10 21.18
C GLY A 184 24.01 -21.33 21.29
N ILE A 185 24.99 -21.82 22.07
CA ILE A 185 26.31 -21.18 22.18
C ILE A 185 27.19 -21.64 21.02
N THR A 186 27.18 -22.94 20.71
CA THR A 186 27.84 -23.53 19.55
C THR A 186 26.84 -24.32 18.72
N TYR A 187 27.11 -24.37 17.40
CA TYR A 187 26.27 -25.06 16.42
C TYR A 187 27.14 -26.01 15.58
N ASP A 188 26.69 -27.26 15.50
CA ASP A 188 27.22 -28.31 14.60
C ASP A 188 26.57 -28.18 13.21
#